data_AF-A0A4U7F1L0-F1
#
_entry.id   AF-A0A4U7F1L0-F1
#
_cell.length_a   1.000
_cell.length_b   1.000
_cell.length_c   1.000
_cell.angle_alpha   90.00
_cell.angle_beta   90.00
_cell.angle_gamma   90.00
#
_symmetry.space_group_name_H-M   'P 1'
#
loop_
_entity.id
_entity.type
_entity.pdbx_description
1 polymer ?
#
loop_
_entity_poly.entity_id
_entity_poly.type
_entity_poly.pdbx_seq_one_letter_code
_entity_poly.pdbx_strand_id
1 'polypeptide(L)'
;MSDGDTSDTPGDGDDAPEVGDAPRPRVAVFRPADERIDDAAALLESLGAEPVADPMLAVEPTGAVPREAPFVVLTSKTGVELAAEAGWDPGDATLAVIGPATADAAREAGWTVDVVPDEYTSAEPVQEHVATVVRTRDLDALARHAVGERVEVARSD
;
A
#
# COMPACT_ATOMS: atom_id res chain seq x y z
N MET A 1 -15.16 -10.23 82.11
CA MET A 1 -16.55 -10.57 81.77
C MET A 1 -17.39 -9.29 81.78
N SER A 2 -17.53 -8.67 80.62
CA SER A 2 -18.77 -8.01 80.14
C SER A 2 -18.48 -7.38 78.78
N ASP A 3 -19.21 -7.91 77.82
CA ASP A 3 -19.46 -7.50 76.43
C ASP A 3 -20.13 -6.10 76.40
N GLY A 4 -20.25 -5.34 75.33
CA GLY A 4 -20.08 -5.51 73.89
C GLY A 4 -20.34 -4.15 73.21
N ASP A 5 -19.84 -3.98 71.99
CA ASP A 5 -20.63 -3.75 70.76
C ASP A 5 -20.92 -2.27 70.42
N THR A 6 -20.18 -1.75 69.44
CA THR A 6 -20.62 -0.66 68.56
C THR A 6 -20.28 -1.03 67.12
N SER A 7 -21.23 -1.71 66.49
CA SER A 7 -21.58 -1.68 65.06
C SER A 7 -20.62 -0.92 64.13
N ASP A 8 -19.79 -1.67 63.43
CA ASP A 8 -19.11 -1.24 62.22
C ASP A 8 -20.08 -1.40 61.04
N THR A 9 -20.41 -0.31 60.35
CA THR A 9 -21.25 -0.36 59.15
C THR A 9 -20.32 -0.40 57.93
N PRO A 10 -20.31 -1.48 57.11
CA PRO A 10 -19.55 -1.48 55.88
C PRO A 10 -20.17 -0.48 54.91
N GLY A 11 -19.40 0.56 54.56
CA GLY A 11 -19.73 1.43 53.44
C GLY A 11 -19.70 0.63 52.15
N ASP A 12 -20.86 0.52 51.51
CA ASP A 12 -21.04 0.01 50.15
C ASP A 12 -20.48 1.05 49.18
N GLY A 13 -19.15 1.05 49.05
CA GLY A 13 -18.42 1.81 48.05
C GLY A 13 -18.21 0.93 46.84
N ASP A 14 -19.14 1.01 45.89
CA ASP A 14 -18.97 0.55 44.51
C ASP A 14 -17.87 1.39 43.83
N ASP A 15 -16.62 1.19 44.25
CA ASP A 15 -15.44 1.59 43.48
C ASP A 15 -15.30 0.58 42.34
N ALA A 16 -16.18 0.71 41.35
CA ALA A 16 -15.86 0.23 40.01
C ALA A 16 -14.51 0.86 39.66
N PRO A 17 -13.48 0.07 39.27
CA PRO A 17 -12.22 0.65 38.87
C PRO A 17 -12.53 1.59 37.72
N GLU A 18 -12.31 2.90 37.92
CA GLU A 18 -12.21 3.82 36.79
C GLU A 18 -11.21 3.16 35.84
N VAL A 19 -11.69 2.78 34.65
CA VAL A 19 -10.82 2.34 33.57
C VAL A 19 -10.04 3.59 33.18
N GLY A 20 -8.99 3.85 33.96
CA GLY A 20 -8.11 4.98 33.76
C GLY A 20 -7.64 4.91 32.32
N ASP A 21 -7.73 6.05 31.65
CA ASP A 21 -7.26 6.32 30.29
C ASP A 21 -5.89 5.65 30.10
N ALA A 22 -5.90 4.42 29.56
CA ALA A 22 -4.66 3.73 29.28
C ALA A 22 -3.93 4.60 28.26
N PRO A 23 -2.66 4.99 28.51
CA PRO A 23 -2.00 5.99 27.69
C PRO A 23 -2.00 5.54 26.22
N ARG A 24 -2.56 6.38 25.34
CA ARG A 24 -2.62 6.09 23.91
C ARG A 24 -1.20 5.92 23.39
N PRO A 25 -0.88 4.81 22.68
CA PRO A 25 0.44 4.62 22.12
C PRO A 25 0.71 5.72 21.07
N ARG A 26 1.84 6.41 21.21
CA ARG A 26 2.30 7.40 20.23
C ARG A 26 3.04 6.70 19.09
N VAL A 27 2.58 6.89 17.86
CA VAL A 27 3.11 6.17 16.68
C VAL A 27 3.56 7.16 15.63
N ALA A 28 4.85 7.15 15.29
CA ALA A 28 5.40 8.02 14.25
C ALA A 28 5.03 7.52 12.84
N VAL A 29 4.69 8.45 11.94
CA VAL A 29 4.30 8.16 10.56
C VAL A 29 5.22 8.92 9.60
N PHE A 30 5.98 8.19 8.79
CA PHE A 30 7.04 8.73 7.93
C PHE A 30 6.70 8.71 6.43
N ARG A 31 5.41 8.84 6.11
CA ARG A 31 4.91 8.79 4.73
C ARG A 31 5.12 10.14 4.03
N PRO A 32 5.05 10.19 2.69
CA PRO A 32 5.01 11.45 1.97
C PRO A 32 3.90 12.38 2.48
N ALA A 33 4.12 13.69 2.37
CA ALA A 33 3.18 14.73 2.81
C ALA A 33 1.96 14.86 1.88
N ASP A 34 1.27 13.76 1.65
CA ASP A 34 0.04 13.64 0.85
C ASP A 34 -0.96 12.74 1.56
N GLU A 35 -2.04 12.35 0.87
CA GLU A 35 -3.09 11.46 1.38
C GLU A 35 -2.56 10.22 2.13
N ARG A 36 -1.35 9.74 1.82
CA ARG A 36 -0.79 8.56 2.47
C ARG A 36 -0.43 8.79 3.94
N ILE A 37 -0.03 10.00 4.33
CA ILE A 37 0.21 10.33 5.74
C ILE A 37 -1.11 10.55 6.48
N ASP A 38 -2.10 11.13 5.79
CA ASP A 38 -3.44 11.39 6.33
C ASP A 38 -4.20 10.08 6.57
N ASP A 39 -4.23 9.17 5.59
CA ASP A 39 -4.85 7.85 5.69
C ASP A 39 -4.22 7.00 6.80
N ALA A 40 -2.89 7.06 6.93
CA ALA A 40 -2.17 6.35 7.98
C ALA A 40 -2.49 6.92 9.36
N ALA A 41 -2.56 8.25 9.49
CA ALA A 41 -2.94 8.90 10.74
C ALA A 41 -4.39 8.56 11.12
N ALA A 42 -5.34 8.65 10.19
CA ALA A 42 -6.74 8.31 10.40
C ALA A 42 -6.92 6.84 10.83
N LEU A 43 -6.19 5.92 10.19
CA LEU A 43 -6.18 4.51 10.59
C LEU A 43 -5.66 4.33 12.02
N LEU A 44 -4.55 4.97 12.38
CA LEU A 44 -3.96 4.88 13.73
C LEU A 44 -4.90 5.45 14.80
N GLU A 45 -5.54 6.59 14.52
CA GLU A 45 -6.55 7.17 15.42
C GLU A 45 -7.74 6.22 15.63
N SER A 46 -8.22 5.57 14.56
CA SER A 46 -9.30 4.59 14.64
C SER A 46 -8.95 3.35 15.49
N LEU A 47 -7.65 3.05 15.60
CA LEU A 47 -7.10 1.97 16.42
C LEU A 47 -6.76 2.41 17.86
N GLY A 48 -7.02 3.67 18.22
CA GLY A 48 -6.77 4.22 19.55
C GLY A 48 -5.34 4.69 19.80
N ALA A 49 -4.53 4.86 18.74
CA ALA A 49 -3.20 5.44 18.82
C ALA A 49 -3.22 6.97 18.66
N GLU A 50 -2.13 7.63 19.08
CA GLU A 50 -1.84 9.04 18.79
C GLU A 50 -0.79 9.09 17.66
N PRO A 51 -1.17 9.35 16.40
CA PRO A 51 -0.20 9.47 15.32
C PRO A 51 0.64 10.74 15.46
N VAL A 52 1.94 10.61 15.15
CA VAL A 52 2.87 11.73 15.03
C VAL A 52 3.36 11.78 13.59
N ALA A 53 2.73 12.62 12.78
CA ALA A 53 3.10 12.81 11.38
C ALA A 53 4.46 13.51 11.26
N ASP A 54 5.42 12.86 10.59
CA ASP A 54 6.74 13.40 10.29
C ASP A 54 7.10 13.03 8.83
N PRO A 55 6.76 13.89 7.84
CA PRO A 55 6.96 13.55 6.44
C PRO A 55 8.44 13.45 6.08
N MET A 56 8.95 12.22 5.92
CA MET A 56 10.36 11.97 5.59
C MET A 56 10.61 11.67 4.11
N LEU A 57 9.56 11.50 3.31
CA LEU A 57 9.64 11.13 1.91
C LEU A 57 9.00 12.22 1.04
N ALA A 58 9.61 12.51 -0.11
CA ALA A 58 9.05 13.38 -1.13
C ALA A 58 8.98 12.62 -2.45
N VAL A 59 7.97 12.94 -3.26
CA VAL A 59 7.85 12.47 -4.64
C VAL A 59 8.05 13.68 -5.54
N GLU A 60 9.07 13.61 -6.38
CA GLU A 60 9.33 14.62 -7.40
C GLU A 60 9.23 13.95 -8.78
N PRO A 61 8.33 14.40 -9.66
CA PRO A 61 8.22 13.85 -11.00
C PRO A 61 9.52 14.06 -11.79
N THR A 62 10.00 13.00 -12.44
CA THR A 62 11.18 13.09 -13.34
C THR A 62 10.82 13.66 -14.72
N GLY A 63 9.53 13.70 -15.06
CA GLY A 63 9.03 14.03 -16.40
C GLY A 63 9.20 12.89 -17.42
N ALA A 64 9.75 11.74 -17.01
CA ALA A 64 9.85 10.57 -17.86
C ALA A 64 8.53 9.76 -17.84
N VAL A 65 8.15 9.24 -19.00
CA VAL A 65 7.06 8.27 -19.15
C VAL A 65 7.61 6.96 -19.70
N PRO A 66 6.92 5.82 -19.50
CA PRO A 66 7.34 4.55 -20.09
C PRO A 66 7.47 4.67 -21.61
N ARG A 67 8.52 4.04 -22.16
CA ARG A 67 8.68 3.94 -23.61
C ARG A 67 7.71 2.91 -24.19
N GLU A 68 7.40 3.03 -25.47
CA GLU A 68 6.65 2.01 -26.20
C GLU A 68 7.36 0.65 -26.12
N ALA A 69 6.65 -0.33 -25.59
CA ALA A 69 7.10 -1.71 -25.46
C ALA A 69 5.88 -2.65 -25.50
N PRO A 70 6.04 -3.89 -25.96
CA PRO A 70 4.95 -4.88 -25.93
C PRO A 70 4.53 -5.25 -24.50
N PHE A 71 5.43 -5.07 -23.52
CA PHE A 71 5.17 -5.30 -22.10
C PHE A 71 5.64 -4.11 -21.28
N VAL A 72 4.77 -3.58 -20.42
CA VAL A 72 5.06 -2.49 -19.50
C VAL A 72 4.76 -2.93 -18.07
N VAL A 73 5.71 -2.68 -17.16
CA VAL A 73 5.53 -2.99 -15.74
C VAL A 73 5.49 -1.72 -14.90
N LEU A 74 4.38 -1.52 -14.18
CA LEU A 74 4.20 -0.44 -13.21
C LEU A 74 4.25 -0.97 -11.77
N THR A 75 5.14 -0.39 -10.98
CA THR A 75 5.52 -0.95 -9.68
C THR A 75 4.92 -0.20 -8.49
N SER A 76 4.33 0.97 -8.72
CA SER A 76 3.77 1.82 -7.68
C SER A 76 2.56 2.60 -8.19
N LYS A 77 1.61 2.85 -7.28
CA LYS A 77 0.49 3.78 -7.50
C LYS A 77 0.97 5.13 -8.04
N THR A 78 1.98 5.72 -7.41
CA THR A 78 2.55 7.01 -7.84
C THR A 78 3.06 6.97 -9.28
N GLY A 79 3.68 5.88 -9.73
CA GLY A 79 4.14 5.75 -11.11
C GLY A 79 2.99 5.71 -12.13
N VAL A 80 1.84 5.13 -11.76
CA VAL A 80 0.62 5.15 -12.57
C VAL A 80 0.09 6.58 -12.68
N GLU A 81 -0.09 7.26 -11.54
CA GLU A 81 -0.64 8.62 -11.48
C GLU A 81 0.19 9.59 -12.30
N LEU A 82 1.52 9.57 -12.13
CA LEU A 82 2.42 10.44 -12.88
C LEU A 82 2.42 10.16 -14.38
N ALA A 83 2.34 8.89 -14.79
CA ALA A 83 2.25 8.55 -16.21
C ALA A 83 0.91 9.02 -16.81
N ALA A 84 -0.20 8.82 -16.09
CA ALA A 84 -1.52 9.29 -16.51
C ALA A 84 -1.60 10.82 -16.60
N GLU A 85 -1.06 11.54 -15.61
CA GLU A 85 -0.96 13.01 -15.60
C GLU A 85 -0.11 13.53 -16.75
N ALA A 86 0.95 12.80 -17.13
CA ALA A 86 1.77 13.11 -18.30
C ALA A 86 1.10 12.75 -19.64
N GLY A 87 -0.13 12.21 -19.62
CA GLY A 87 -0.89 11.82 -20.80
C GLY A 87 -0.41 10.53 -21.47
N TRP A 88 0.36 9.70 -20.74
CA TRP A 88 0.75 8.38 -21.21
C TRP A 88 -0.40 7.38 -21.05
N ASP A 89 -0.47 6.41 -21.96
CA ASP A 89 -1.43 5.32 -21.95
C ASP A 89 -0.74 4.03 -22.43
N PRO A 90 -1.08 2.84 -21.89
CA PRO A 90 -0.48 1.58 -22.31
C PRO A 90 -0.77 1.19 -23.78
N GLY A 91 -1.84 1.72 -24.40
CA GLY A 91 -2.24 1.35 -25.74
C GLY A 91 -2.49 -0.16 -25.88
N ASP A 92 -1.80 -0.79 -26.83
CA ASP A 92 -1.86 -2.24 -27.07
C ASP A 92 -0.83 -3.04 -26.24
N ALA A 93 -0.08 -2.40 -25.34
CA ALA A 93 0.90 -3.09 -24.51
C ALA A 93 0.22 -3.96 -23.44
N THR A 94 0.81 -5.13 -23.15
CA THR A 94 0.43 -5.92 -21.99
C THR A 94 0.90 -5.20 -20.72
N LEU A 95 -0.05 -4.70 -19.94
CA LEU A 95 0.22 -3.96 -18.71
C LEU A 95 0.23 -4.89 -17.50
N ALA A 96 1.39 -5.02 -16.88
CA ALA A 96 1.57 -5.72 -15.62
C ALA A 96 1.79 -4.75 -14.47
N VAL A 97 1.17 -5.02 -13.32
CA VAL A 97 1.36 -4.24 -12.10
C VAL A 97 1.71 -5.15 -10.94
N ILE A 98 2.49 -4.65 -9.99
CA ILE A 98 3.01 -5.47 -8.89
C ILE A 98 1.95 -5.83 -7.84
N GLY A 99 1.02 -4.93 -7.56
CA GLY A 99 0.15 -5.07 -6.39
C GLY A 99 -1.20 -4.40 -6.54
N PRO A 100 -2.15 -4.70 -5.63
CA PRO A 100 -3.55 -4.29 -5.74
C PRO A 100 -3.70 -2.77 -5.80
N ALA A 101 -3.00 -2.01 -4.95
CA ALA A 101 -3.08 -0.55 -4.97
C ALA A 101 -2.60 0.07 -6.30
N THR A 102 -1.61 -0.54 -6.95
CA THR A 102 -1.17 -0.10 -8.29
C THR A 102 -2.18 -0.50 -9.36
N ALA A 103 -2.81 -1.68 -9.23
CA ALA A 103 -3.87 -2.13 -10.14
C ALA A 103 -5.10 -1.23 -10.07
N ASP A 104 -5.50 -0.83 -8.87
CA ASP A 104 -6.65 0.04 -8.64
C ASP A 104 -6.40 1.43 -9.23
N ALA A 105 -5.22 2.01 -8.98
CA ALA A 105 -4.82 3.27 -9.61
C ALA A 105 -4.84 3.19 -11.15
N ALA A 106 -4.36 2.08 -11.73
CA ALA A 106 -4.34 1.92 -13.19
C ALA A 106 -5.76 1.84 -13.76
N ARG A 107 -6.67 1.15 -13.06
CA ARG A 107 -8.09 1.08 -13.44
C ARG A 107 -8.80 2.42 -13.29
N GLU A 108 -8.48 3.19 -12.26
CA GLU A 108 -8.99 4.55 -12.06
C GLU A 108 -8.53 5.50 -13.19
N ALA A 109 -7.32 5.30 -13.70
CA ALA A 109 -6.81 5.99 -14.89
C ALA A 109 -7.46 5.52 -16.21
N GLY A 110 -8.33 4.50 -16.17
CA GLY A 110 -9.01 3.94 -17.34
C GLY A 110 -8.22 2.84 -18.07
N TRP A 111 -7.11 2.36 -17.52
CA TRP A 111 -6.27 1.35 -18.13
C TRP A 111 -6.72 -0.06 -17.83
N THR A 112 -6.51 -0.97 -18.78
CA THR A 112 -6.70 -2.41 -18.56
C THR A 112 -5.41 -2.99 -17.97
N VAL A 113 -5.54 -3.70 -16.85
CA VAL A 113 -4.41 -4.40 -16.21
C VAL A 113 -4.52 -5.89 -16.54
N ASP A 114 -3.57 -6.40 -17.30
CA ASP A 114 -3.57 -7.79 -17.77
C ASP A 114 -3.00 -8.74 -16.72
N VAL A 115 -2.03 -8.26 -15.94
CA VAL A 115 -1.29 -9.08 -14.97
C VAL A 115 -1.20 -8.40 -13.62
N VAL A 116 -1.72 -9.08 -12.60
CA VAL A 116 -1.48 -8.79 -11.18
C VAL A 116 -1.00 -10.09 -10.52
N PRO A 117 0.23 -10.15 -10.00
CA PRO A 117 0.70 -11.30 -9.23
C PRO A 117 -0.11 -11.51 -7.95
N ASP A 118 -0.35 -12.78 -7.61
CA ASP A 118 -1.07 -13.15 -6.38
C ASP A 118 -0.19 -12.96 -5.12
N GLU A 119 1.14 -12.99 -5.28
CA GLU A 119 2.12 -12.76 -4.21
C GLU A 119 3.13 -11.70 -4.61
N TYR A 120 3.44 -10.79 -3.68
CA TYR A 120 4.56 -9.87 -3.78
C TYR A 120 5.64 -10.31 -2.82
N THR A 121 6.70 -10.93 -3.32
CA THR A 121 7.88 -11.25 -2.49
C THR A 121 9.00 -10.28 -2.82
N SER A 122 9.55 -9.61 -1.82
CA SER A 122 10.73 -8.75 -1.95
C SER A 122 12.01 -9.52 -2.31
N ALA A 123 11.91 -10.85 -2.40
CA ALA A 123 13.02 -11.77 -2.61
C ALA A 123 13.30 -12.05 -4.09
N GLU A 124 12.32 -11.87 -4.98
CA GLU A 124 12.48 -12.05 -6.41
C GLU A 124 12.57 -10.69 -7.12
N PRO A 125 13.45 -10.53 -8.13
CA PRO A 125 13.41 -9.36 -8.99
C PRO A 125 12.02 -9.25 -9.63
N VAL A 126 11.36 -8.13 -9.43
CA VAL A 126 10.02 -7.82 -10.00
C VAL A 126 9.92 -8.22 -11.47
N GLN A 127 10.98 -7.97 -12.23
CA GLN A 127 11.07 -8.32 -13.65
C GLN A 127 10.95 -9.83 -13.89
N GLU A 128 11.62 -10.64 -13.08
CA GLU A 128 11.61 -12.09 -13.19
C GLU A 128 10.29 -12.68 -12.68
N HIS A 129 9.72 -12.09 -11.63
CA HIS A 129 8.41 -12.48 -11.12
C HIS A 129 7.31 -12.17 -12.14
N VAL A 130 7.26 -10.94 -12.66
CA VAL A 130 6.31 -10.54 -13.71
C VAL A 130 6.55 -11.34 -14.99
N ALA A 131 7.80 -11.54 -15.41
CA ALA A 131 8.09 -12.41 -16.56
C ALA A 131 7.60 -13.84 -16.33
N THR A 132 7.68 -14.37 -15.11
CA THR A 132 7.18 -15.70 -14.76
C THR A 132 5.66 -15.76 -14.77
N VAL A 133 4.98 -14.75 -14.22
CA VAL A 133 3.51 -14.66 -14.25
C VAL A 133 3.00 -14.49 -15.68
N VAL A 134 3.64 -13.64 -16.50
CA VAL A 134 3.34 -13.49 -17.93
C VAL A 134 3.58 -14.80 -18.67
N ARG A 135 4.72 -15.48 -18.43
CA ARG A 135 5.06 -16.79 -19.03
C ARG A 135 4.06 -17.89 -18.71
N THR A 136 3.44 -17.85 -17.54
CA THR A 136 2.56 -18.92 -17.04
C THR A 136 1.09 -18.69 -17.38
N ARG A 137 0.62 -17.43 -17.41
CA ARG A 137 -0.76 -17.11 -17.80
C ARG A 137 -0.97 -17.11 -19.32
N ASP A 138 0.11 -17.03 -20.10
CA ASP A 138 0.02 -16.76 -21.53
C ASP A 138 0.69 -17.85 -22.39
N LEU A 139 0.36 -19.12 -22.15
CA LEU A 139 0.84 -20.22 -23.00
C LEU A 139 0.42 -20.05 -24.48
N ASP A 140 -0.65 -19.30 -24.76
CA ASP A 140 -1.16 -19.02 -26.12
C ASP A 140 -0.58 -17.73 -26.76
N ALA A 141 -0.17 -16.70 -26.01
CA ALA A 141 0.56 -15.55 -26.58
C ALA A 141 2.08 -15.76 -26.60
N LEU A 142 2.68 -16.45 -25.62
CA LEU A 142 4.10 -16.83 -25.69
C LEU A 142 4.38 -17.83 -26.82
N ALA A 143 3.43 -18.70 -27.18
CA ALA A 143 3.58 -19.57 -28.36
C ALA A 143 3.73 -18.77 -29.67
N ARG A 144 3.31 -17.49 -29.69
CA ARG A 144 3.49 -16.59 -30.82
C ARG A 144 4.68 -15.63 -30.66
N HIS A 145 5.10 -15.29 -29.44
CA HIS A 145 6.13 -14.25 -29.20
C HIS A 145 7.05 -14.55 -28.00
N ALA A 146 7.82 -15.63 -28.05
CA ALA A 146 8.84 -15.89 -27.03
C ALA A 146 10.22 -16.16 -27.63
N VAL A 147 11.07 -15.13 -27.51
CA VAL A 147 12.49 -15.10 -27.11
C VAL A 147 13.16 -13.91 -27.82
N GLY A 148 13.33 -12.78 -27.10
CA GLY A 148 14.12 -11.63 -27.57
C GLY A 148 13.46 -10.24 -27.52
N GLU A 149 12.21 -10.12 -27.07
CA GLU A 149 11.51 -8.82 -27.04
C GLU A 149 11.81 -8.00 -25.77
N ARG A 150 11.73 -6.67 -25.90
CA ARG A 150 12.09 -5.70 -24.85
C ARG A 150 10.97 -5.59 -23.82
N VAL A 151 11.34 -5.66 -22.54
CA VAL A 151 10.46 -5.37 -21.41
C VAL A 151 10.84 -4.00 -20.86
N GLU A 152 9.90 -3.06 -20.81
CA GLU A 152 10.12 -1.77 -20.16
C GLU A 152 9.59 -1.82 -18.73
N VAL A 153 10.46 -1.50 -17.77
CA VAL A 153 10.06 -1.25 -16.38
C VAL A 153 10.10 0.25 -16.18
N ALA A 154 8.97 0.83 -15.78
CA ALA A 154 8.92 2.24 -15.46
C ALA A 154 9.90 2.54 -14.31
N ARG A 155 10.81 3.49 -14.55
CA ARG A 155 11.82 3.92 -13.59
C ARG A 155 11.80 5.43 -13.49
N SER A 156 11.92 5.90 -12.27
CA SER A 156 12.30 7.27 -11.97
C SER A 156 13.84 7.27 -11.92
N ASP A 157 14.50 7.81 -12.95
CA ASP A 157 15.95 8.05 -12.91
C ASP A 157 16.30 9.18 -11.92
#